data_AF-A0A2M8JEY2-F1
#
_entry.id   AF-A0A2M8JEY2-F1
#
_cell.length_a   1.000
_cell.length_b   1.000
_cell.length_c   1.000
_cell.angle_alpha   90.00
_cell.angle_beta   90.00
_cell.angle_gamma   90.00
#
_symmetry.space_group_name_H-M   'P 1'
#
loop_
_entity.id
_entity.type
_entity.pdbx_description
1 polymer ?
#
loop_
_entity_poly.entity_id
_entity_poly.type
_entity_poly.pdbx_seq_one_letter_code
_entity_poly.pdbx_strand_id
1 'polypeptide(L)'
;MRRQITNFPYQPSDSECEKASNSYLMSLVAVVAGLPLPILNLIATFFFYVANRNKPYFVRWHCTQALLSQFALFFMNSYSFWWTVSILFGDVKFTNEYFAYVLTVIVVNIIELISTIYAAVQVRKGIHIKFFFFGGLTDLICKPKTLHL
;
A
#
# COMPACT_ATOMS: atom_id res chain seq x y z
N MET A 1 2.53 -22.11 -8.54
CA MET A 1 2.56 -20.65 -8.71
C MET A 1 4.02 -20.20 -8.85
N ARG A 2 4.54 -20.03 -10.07
CA ARG A 2 5.94 -19.57 -10.29
C ARG A 2 6.01 -18.07 -9.95
N ARG A 3 6.59 -17.72 -8.80
CA ARG A 3 6.85 -16.32 -8.43
C ARG A 3 8.07 -15.84 -9.23
N GLN A 4 7.89 -14.83 -10.09
CA GLN A 4 9.02 -14.15 -10.72
C GLN A 4 9.75 -13.33 -9.65
N ILE A 5 10.89 -13.84 -9.18
CA ILE A 5 11.85 -13.07 -8.41
C ILE A 5 12.50 -12.12 -9.42
N THR A 6 11.92 -10.93 -9.60
CA THR A 6 12.54 -9.90 -10.43
C THR A 6 13.75 -9.37 -9.69
N ASN A 7 14.94 -9.62 -10.20
CA ASN A 7 16.17 -9.07 -9.64
C ASN A 7 16.08 -7.54 -9.68
N PHE A 8 16.27 -6.92 -8.51
CA PHE A 8 16.44 -5.47 -8.44
C PHE A 8 17.78 -5.10 -9.12
N PRO A 9 17.95 -3.88 -9.68
CA PRO A 9 19.15 -3.54 -10.44
C PRO A 9 20.48 -3.66 -9.68
N TYR A 10 20.42 -3.72 -8.34
CA TYR A 10 21.55 -3.98 -7.46
C TYR A 10 21.08 -4.75 -6.22
N GLN A 11 22.01 -5.32 -5.46
CA GLN A 11 21.71 -5.96 -4.19
C GLN A 11 21.54 -4.90 -3.09
N PRO A 12 20.35 -4.75 -2.48
CA PRO A 12 20.13 -3.77 -1.43
C PRO A 12 20.87 -4.16 -0.14
N SER A 13 21.35 -3.15 0.58
CA SER A 13 21.94 -3.31 1.91
C SER A 13 20.88 -3.63 2.97
N ASP A 14 21.28 -4.22 4.09
CA ASP A 14 20.36 -4.56 5.19
C ASP A 14 19.57 -3.33 5.70
N SER A 15 20.21 -2.15 5.73
CA SER A 15 19.55 -0.89 6.13
C SER A 15 18.48 -0.45 5.12
N GLU A 16 18.70 -0.69 3.82
CA GLU A 16 17.69 -0.43 2.80
C GLU A 16 16.53 -1.42 2.90
N CYS A 17 16.82 -2.71 3.09
CA CYS A 17 15.82 -3.76 3.28
C CYS A 17 14.92 -3.48 4.48
N GLU A 18 15.51 -3.09 5.62
CA GLU A 18 14.78 -2.70 6.82
C GLU A 18 13.88 -1.49 6.57
N LYS A 19 14.40 -0.40 5.98
CA LYS A 19 13.60 0.80 5.72
C LYS A 19 12.49 0.55 4.72
N ALA A 20 12.76 -0.21 3.66
CA ALA A 20 11.78 -0.58 2.66
C ALA A 20 10.68 -1.47 3.26
N SER A 21 11.03 -2.44 4.10
CA SER A 21 10.07 -3.25 4.86
C SER A 21 9.18 -2.38 5.75
N ASN A 22 9.78 -1.41 6.45
CA ASN A 22 9.05 -0.53 7.35
C ASN A 22 7.97 0.30 6.63
N SER A 23 8.11 0.57 5.33
CA SER A 23 7.07 1.25 4.55
C SER A 23 5.74 0.51 4.55
N TYR A 24 5.78 -0.83 4.55
CA TYR A 24 4.60 -1.69 4.62
C TYR A 24 4.12 -1.87 6.05
N LEU A 25 5.02 -1.88 7.03
CA LEU A 25 4.64 -2.02 8.45
C LEU A 25 3.89 -0.79 8.98
N MET A 26 4.18 0.41 8.48
CA MET A 26 3.52 1.64 8.95
C MET A 26 2.00 1.64 8.72
N SER A 27 1.52 1.08 7.61
CA SER A 27 0.07 0.96 7.37
C SER A 27 -0.58 -0.10 8.27
N LEU A 28 0.14 -1.16 8.64
CA LEU A 28 -0.34 -2.19 9.57
C LEU A 28 -0.56 -1.66 10.98
N VAL A 29 0.34 -0.78 11.46
CA VAL A 29 0.21 -0.19 12.80
C VAL A 29 -1.05 0.66 12.93
N ALA A 30 -1.43 1.40 11.89
CA ALA A 30 -2.65 2.21 11.87
C ALA A 30 -3.92 1.35 11.97
N VAL A 31 -3.93 0.16 11.34
CA VAL A 31 -5.01 -0.83 11.45
C VAL A 31 -5.10 -1.40 12.87
N VAL A 32 -3.95 -1.76 13.47
CA VAL A 32 -3.89 -2.36 14.82
C VAL A 32 -4.21 -1.34 15.93
N ALA A 33 -3.92 -0.05 15.72
CA ALA A 33 -4.28 1.03 16.63
C ALA A 33 -5.80 1.29 16.74
N GLY A 34 -6.64 0.49 16.08
CA GLY A 34 -8.08 0.47 16.29
C GLY A 34 -8.86 1.61 15.62
N LEU A 35 -8.21 2.42 14.80
CA LEU A 35 -8.88 3.42 13.96
C LEU A 35 -8.95 2.91 12.51
N PRO A 36 -10.01 2.21 12.10
CA PRO A 36 -10.26 1.91 10.69
C PRO A 36 -10.80 3.16 10.00
N LEU A 37 -10.04 4.26 10.05
CA LEU A 37 -10.34 5.44 9.26
C LEU A 37 -9.68 5.26 7.88
N PRO A 38 -10.44 5.32 6.78
CA PRO A 38 -9.93 5.23 5.40
C PRO A 38 -8.68 6.08 5.14
N ILE A 39 -8.56 7.18 5.89
CA ILE A 39 -7.55 8.23 5.76
C ILE A 39 -6.23 7.86 6.46
N LEU A 40 -6.24 7.13 7.57
CA LEU A 40 -5.03 6.97 8.41
C LEU A 40 -3.94 6.14 7.74
N ASN A 41 -4.30 5.04 7.07
CA ASN A 41 -3.32 4.22 6.35
C ASN A 41 -2.65 5.01 5.22
N LEU A 42 -3.42 5.86 4.53
CA LEU A 42 -2.91 6.76 3.50
C LEU A 42 -1.99 7.83 4.10
N ILE A 43 -2.39 8.47 5.20
CA ILE A 43 -1.54 9.48 5.88
C ILE A 43 -0.21 8.87 6.33
N ALA A 44 -0.25 7.70 6.98
CA ALA A 44 0.94 7.03 7.48
C ALA A 44 1.92 6.70 6.34
N THR A 45 1.42 6.10 5.26
CA THR A 45 2.25 5.75 4.09
C THR A 45 2.71 6.98 3.31
N PHE A 46 1.91 8.04 3.24
CA PHE A 46 2.29 9.31 2.64
C PHE A 46 3.47 9.96 3.36
N PHE A 47 3.39 10.13 4.68
CA PHE A 47 4.50 10.70 5.45
C PHE A 47 5.74 9.80 5.41
N PHE A 48 5.56 8.48 5.44
CA PHE A 48 6.67 7.54 5.29
C PHE A 48 7.36 7.68 3.93
N TYR A 49 6.57 7.82 2.85
CA TYR A 49 7.10 8.12 1.51
C TYR A 49 7.86 9.44 1.48
N VAL A 50 7.28 10.52 2.02
CA VAL A 50 7.91 11.85 2.05
C VAL A 50 9.24 11.81 2.83
N ALA A 51 9.29 11.13 3.97
CA ALA A 51 10.51 10.96 4.76
C ALA A 51 11.61 10.16 4.02
N ASN A 52 11.22 9.29 3.09
CA ASN A 52 12.12 8.37 2.40
C ASN A 52 12.32 8.68 0.89
N ARG A 53 11.73 9.74 0.34
CA ARG A 53 11.80 10.10 -1.08
C ARG A 53 13.21 10.36 -1.62
N ASN A 54 14.15 10.70 -0.75
CA ASN A 54 15.56 10.97 -1.09
C ASN A 54 16.50 9.78 -0.80
N LYS A 55 15.96 8.66 -0.30
CA LYS A 55 16.72 7.46 0.01
C LYS A 55 17.06 6.67 -1.27
N PRO A 56 17.91 5.64 -1.18
CA PRO A 56 18.26 4.80 -2.32
C PRO A 56 17.06 4.23 -3.06
N TYR A 57 17.30 3.81 -4.30
CA TYR A 57 16.24 3.46 -5.24
C TYR A 57 15.31 2.36 -4.72
N PHE A 58 15.86 1.33 -4.06
CA PHE A 58 15.09 0.24 -3.47
C PHE A 58 14.05 0.72 -2.45
N VAL A 59 14.48 1.57 -1.52
CA VAL A 59 13.61 2.13 -0.48
C VAL A 59 12.52 2.99 -1.11
N ARG A 60 12.91 3.90 -2.01
CA ARG A 60 11.96 4.82 -2.65
C ARG A 60 10.90 4.06 -3.45
N TRP A 61 11.31 3.03 -4.21
CA TRP A 61 10.40 2.21 -5.00
C TRP A 61 9.35 1.53 -4.12
N HIS A 62 9.77 0.85 -3.04
CA HIS A 62 8.83 0.18 -2.14
C HIS A 62 7.90 1.15 -1.40
N CYS A 63 8.41 2.31 -0.99
CA CYS A 63 7.58 3.39 -0.43
C CYS A 63 6.54 3.91 -1.43
N THR A 64 6.91 4.06 -2.71
CA THR A 64 5.97 4.50 -3.75
C THR A 64 4.90 3.42 -4.01
N GLN A 65 5.27 2.14 -4.09
CA GLN A 65 4.29 1.06 -4.24
C GLN A 65 3.29 1.04 -3.08
N ALA A 66 3.79 1.14 -1.83
CA ALA A 66 2.93 1.18 -0.65
C ALA A 66 1.99 2.40 -0.66
N LEU A 67 2.49 3.58 -1.05
CA LEU A 67 1.67 4.78 -1.13
C LEU A 67 0.56 4.64 -2.19
N LEU A 68 0.90 4.14 -3.39
CA LEU A 68 -0.07 3.98 -4.47
C LEU A 68 -1.18 3.00 -4.11
N SER A 69 -0.84 1.91 -3.43
CA SER A 69 -1.83 0.92 -3.01
C SER A 69 -2.77 1.48 -1.93
N GLN A 70 -2.24 2.21 -0.95
CA GLN A 70 -3.07 2.91 0.03
C GLN A 70 -3.92 4.03 -0.59
N PHE A 71 -3.40 4.73 -1.59
CA PHE A 71 -4.14 5.76 -2.29
C PHE A 71 -5.33 5.19 -3.07
N ALA A 72 -5.19 4.03 -3.70
CA ALA A 72 -6.30 3.35 -4.35
C ALA A 72 -7.36 2.87 -3.34
N LEU A 73 -6.92 2.24 -2.24
CA LEU A 73 -7.82 1.81 -1.17
C LEU A 73 -8.60 2.96 -0.53
N PHE A 74 -7.96 4.12 -0.38
CA PHE A 74 -8.58 5.30 0.19
C PHE A 74 -9.88 5.66 -0.54
N PHE A 75 -9.92 5.61 -1.88
CA PHE A 75 -11.14 5.92 -2.63
C PHE A 75 -12.25 4.89 -2.39
N MET A 76 -11.93 3.59 -2.43
CA MET A 76 -12.90 2.53 -2.20
C MET A 76 -13.50 2.61 -0.79
N ASN A 77 -12.63 2.79 0.21
CA ASN A 77 -13.01 2.91 1.61
C ASN A 77 -13.79 4.20 1.89
N SER A 78 -13.40 5.32 1.27
CA SER A 78 -14.12 6.60 1.44
C SER A 78 -15.51 6.57 0.83
N TYR A 79 -15.68 5.96 -0.35
CA TYR A 79 -17.01 5.80 -0.93
C TYR A 79 -17.89 4.89 -0.07
N SER A 80 -17.35 3.77 0.42
CA SER A 80 -18.06 2.88 1.36
C SER A 80 -18.51 3.65 2.60
N PHE A 81 -17.61 4.42 3.19
CA PHE A 81 -17.86 5.20 4.41
C PHE A 81 -18.97 6.22 4.21
N TRP A 82 -18.91 7.03 3.15
CA TRP A 82 -19.92 8.06 2.89
C TRP A 82 -21.28 7.46 2.50
N TRP A 83 -21.29 6.32 1.80
CA TRP A 83 -22.54 5.60 1.55
C TRP A 83 -23.16 5.11 2.86
N THR A 84 -22.36 4.52 3.76
CA THR A 84 -22.85 4.14 5.10
C THR A 84 -23.37 5.34 5.89
N VAL A 85 -22.67 6.48 5.89
CA VAL A 85 -23.13 7.72 6.55
C VAL A 85 -24.47 8.19 5.96
N SER A 86 -24.64 8.14 4.64
CA SER A 86 -25.90 8.56 3.99
C SER A 86 -27.10 7.68 4.35
N ILE A 87 -26.88 6.40 4.68
CA ILE A 87 -27.92 5.48 5.14
C ILE A 87 -28.23 5.67 6.62
N LEU A 88 -27.21 5.91 7.45
CA LEU A 88 -27.38 6.05 8.90
C LEU A 88 -27.95 7.40 9.32
N PHE A 89 -27.58 8.48 8.62
CA PHE A 89 -27.90 9.86 8.97
C PHE A 89 -28.72 10.60 7.91
N GLY A 90 -29.06 9.92 6.81
CA GLY A 90 -29.89 10.47 5.74
C GLY A 90 -31.07 9.54 5.42
N ASP A 91 -31.74 9.81 4.30
CA ASP A 91 -32.95 9.10 3.88
C ASP A 91 -32.69 7.92 2.92
N VAL A 92 -31.42 7.51 2.78
CA VAL A 92 -31.03 6.41 1.90
C VAL A 92 -31.32 5.07 2.58
N LYS A 93 -31.91 4.12 1.86
CA LYS A 93 -32.21 2.79 2.40
C LYS A 93 -31.04 1.83 2.20
N PHE A 94 -30.96 0.80 3.04
CA PHE A 94 -30.11 -0.36 2.76
C PHE A 94 -30.60 -1.09 1.50
N THR A 95 -29.67 -1.39 0.60
CA THR A 95 -29.96 -2.11 -0.66
C THR A 95 -28.97 -3.26 -0.87
N ASN A 96 -29.29 -4.16 -1.79
CA ASN A 96 -28.40 -5.28 -2.13
C ASN A 96 -27.07 -4.78 -2.74
N GLU A 97 -27.11 -3.69 -3.49
CA GLU A 97 -25.94 -3.05 -4.09
C GLU A 97 -24.99 -2.53 -3.02
N TYR A 98 -25.52 -1.94 -1.94
CA TYR A 98 -24.73 -1.51 -0.79
C TYR A 98 -23.99 -2.69 -0.16
N PHE A 99 -24.69 -3.80 0.13
CA PHE A 99 -24.06 -4.97 0.75
C PHE A 99 -23.01 -5.62 -0.17
N ALA A 100 -23.29 -5.72 -1.47
CA ALA A 100 -22.34 -6.25 -2.44
C ALA A 100 -21.07 -5.38 -2.52
N TYR A 101 -21.23 -4.06 -2.51
CA TYR A 101 -20.12 -3.11 -2.51
C TYR A 101 -19.28 -3.21 -1.22
N VAL A 102 -19.92 -3.17 -0.04
CA VAL A 102 -19.22 -3.27 1.25
C VAL A 102 -18.47 -4.60 1.36
N LEU A 103 -19.07 -5.71 0.94
CA LEU A 103 -18.40 -7.01 0.93
C LEU A 103 -17.16 -6.99 0.02
N THR A 104 -17.27 -6.37 -1.16
CA THR A 104 -16.14 -6.21 -2.08
C THR A 104 -15.02 -5.39 -1.43
N VAL A 105 -15.36 -4.28 -0.76
CA VAL A 105 -14.40 -3.45 -0.02
C VAL A 105 -13.70 -4.26 1.07
N ILE A 106 -14.43 -5.05 1.85
CA ILE A 106 -13.85 -5.91 2.89
C ILE A 106 -12.85 -6.90 2.28
N VAL A 107 -13.22 -7.60 1.20
CA VAL A 107 -12.33 -8.55 0.52
C VAL A 107 -11.07 -7.87 0.00
N VAL A 108 -11.19 -6.70 -0.62
CA VAL A 108 -10.04 -5.95 -1.14
C VAL A 108 -9.12 -5.48 0.01
N ASN A 109 -9.67 -5.03 1.14
CA ASN A 109 -8.86 -4.67 2.31
C ASN A 109 -8.11 -5.88 2.89
N ILE A 110 -8.73 -7.07 2.93
CA ILE A 110 -8.06 -8.30 3.37
C ILE A 110 -6.92 -8.67 2.42
N ILE A 111 -7.15 -8.62 1.11
CA ILE A 111 -6.12 -8.90 0.10
C ILE A 111 -4.95 -7.92 0.24
N GLU A 112 -5.23 -6.63 0.41
CA GLU A 112 -4.20 -5.63 0.64
C GLU A 112 -3.41 -5.91 1.91
N LEU A 113 -4.10 -6.24 3.01
CA LEU A 113 -3.48 -6.52 4.30
C LEU A 113 -2.49 -7.68 4.19
N ILE A 114 -2.92 -8.80 3.57
CA ILE A 114 -2.08 -9.97 3.34
C ILE A 114 -0.91 -9.63 2.43
N SER A 115 -1.15 -8.89 1.34
CA SER A 115 -0.12 -8.49 0.38
C SER A 115 0.94 -7.60 1.03
N THR A 116 0.51 -6.68 1.89
CA THR A 116 1.37 -5.76 2.65
C THR A 116 2.23 -6.51 3.67
N ILE A 117 1.65 -7.42 4.45
CA ILE A 117 2.39 -8.28 5.39
C ILE A 117 3.41 -9.12 4.63
N TYR A 118 2.99 -9.75 3.53
CA TYR A 118 3.88 -10.55 2.69
C TYR A 118 5.04 -9.71 2.14
N ALA A 119 4.76 -8.52 1.61
CA ALA A 119 5.80 -7.61 1.11
C ALA A 119 6.77 -7.20 2.22
N ALA A 120 6.28 -6.81 3.40
CA ALA A 120 7.13 -6.46 4.54
C ALA A 120 8.14 -7.58 4.86
N VAL A 121 7.66 -8.82 4.99
CA VAL A 121 8.49 -9.98 5.34
C VAL A 121 9.53 -10.28 4.26
N GLN A 122 9.17 -10.22 2.97
CA GLN A 122 10.09 -10.54 1.88
C GLN A 122 11.09 -9.42 1.61
N VAL A 123 10.65 -8.17 1.65
CA VAL A 123 11.50 -6.99 1.44
C VAL A 123 12.55 -6.86 2.55
N ARG A 124 12.23 -7.29 3.78
CA ARG A 124 13.23 -7.41 4.87
C ARG A 124 14.37 -8.37 4.53
N LYS A 125 14.13 -9.35 3.65
CA LYS A 125 15.14 -10.32 3.15
C LYS A 125 15.82 -9.84 1.87
N GLY A 126 15.60 -8.59 1.44
CA GLY A 126 16.13 -8.05 0.19
C GLY A 126 15.43 -8.55 -1.08
N ILE A 127 14.30 -9.26 -0.95
CA ILE A 127 13.55 -9.77 -2.08
C ILE A 127 12.61 -8.67 -2.59
N HIS A 128 12.77 -8.31 -3.86
CA HIS A 128 11.94 -7.33 -4.51
C HIS A 128 10.55 -7.91 -4.87
N ILE A 129 9.50 -7.37 -4.24
CA ILE A 129 8.11 -7.79 -4.46
C ILE A 129 7.34 -6.70 -5.20
N LYS A 130 6.78 -7.08 -6.36
CA LYS A 130 5.87 -6.23 -7.13
C LYS A 130 4.42 -6.66 -6.92
N PHE A 131 3.58 -5.71 -6.52
CA PHE A 131 2.13 -5.93 -6.53
C PHE A 131 1.64 -5.97 -7.97
N PHE A 132 0.69 -6.85 -8.26
CA PHE A 132 0.23 -7.13 -9.64
C PHE A 132 -0.12 -5.85 -10.41
N PHE A 133 -0.88 -4.94 -9.79
CA PHE A 133 -1.27 -3.67 -10.41
C PHE A 133 -0.27 -2.54 -10.11
N PHE A 134 0.12 -2.37 -8.84
CA PHE A 134 0.91 -1.21 -8.42
C PHE A 134 2.39 -1.29 -8.80
N GLY A 135 2.93 -2.48 -9.06
CA GLY A 135 4.34 -2.66 -9.43
C GLY A 135 4.69 -1.94 -10.74
N GLY A 136 3.88 -2.15 -11.79
CA GLY A 136 4.09 -1.46 -13.07
C GLY A 136 3.90 0.05 -12.97
N LEU A 137 2.91 0.52 -12.20
CA LEU A 137 2.72 1.95 -11.95
C LEU A 137 3.91 2.55 -11.18
N THR A 138 4.46 1.79 -10.22
CA THR A 138 5.63 2.20 -9.45
C THR A 138 6.88 2.27 -10.33
N ASP A 139 7.05 1.34 -11.28
CA ASP A 139 8.17 1.38 -12.25
C ASP A 139 8.12 2.64 -13.12
N LEU A 140 6.92 3.10 -13.50
CA LEU A 140 6.74 4.32 -14.30
C LEU A 140 7.04 5.60 -13.51
N ILE A 141 6.63 5.64 -12.23
CA ILE A 141 6.76 6.81 -11.36
C ILE A 141 8.16 6.89 -10.73
N CYS A 142 8.67 5.78 -10.22
CA CYS A 142 9.95 5.70 -9.53
C CYS A 142 11.01 5.14 -10.48
N LYS A 143 11.70 6.04 -11.19
CA LYS A 143 12.85 5.70 -12.03
C LYS A 143 14.14 5.60 -11.22
N PRO A 144 15.10 4.75 -11.60
CA PRO A 144 16.43 4.80 -11.02
C PRO A 144 17.02 6.21 -11.27
N LYS A 145 17.68 6.80 -10.27
CA LYS A 145 18.47 8.01 -10.52
C LYS A 145 19.70 7.54 -11.29
N THR A 146 19.77 7.85 -12.58
CA THR A 146 20.99 7.70 -13.37
C THR A 146 22.07 8.53 -12.67
N LEU A 147 23.15 7.90 -12.22
CA LEU A 147 24.39 8.65 -12.02
C LEU A 147 24.76 9.17 -13.41
N HIS A 148 24.61 10.47 -13.63
CA HIS A 148 25.43 11.13 -14.64
C HIS A 148 26.86 11.04 -14.09
N LEU A 149 27.58 9.99 -14.50
CA LEU A 149 29.03 9.95 -14.49
C LEU A 149 29.54 10.95 -15.55
#